data_AF-A0A077NRT4-F1
#
_entry.id   AF-A0A077NRT4-F1
#
_cell.length_a   1.000
_cell.length_b   1.000
_cell.length_c   1.000
_cell.angle_alpha   90.00
_cell.angle_beta   90.00
_cell.angle_gamma   90.00
#
_symmetry.space_group_name_H-M   'P 1'
#
loop_
_entity.id
_entity.type
_entity.pdbx_description
1 polymer ?
#
loop_
_entity_poly.entity_id
_entity_poly.type
_entity_poly.pdbx_seq_one_letter_code
_entity_poly.pdbx_strand_id
1 'polypeptide(L)'
;MGWYRHYFKDICKLSLQEAVKDSVKLVVSDDRQYHYFLDKPKHQPGPRLNIFGHGHPTEALFQGHSVECPLSGTEAAGFPCRERLPHARPLSPSDLADSIKTLIVTYRIRSIRLVACYTGKTGFASALSHLTDLPVKAPMQHIDAMEFVTTGRYWIIKPQEEESKEAERNFRWFGFND
;
A
#
# COMPACT_ATOMS: atom_id res chain seq x y z
N MET A 1 -6.63 -1.93 -15.72
CA MET A 1 -5.46 -2.44 -15.01
C MET A 1 -5.35 -1.75 -13.67
N GLY A 2 -5.84 -2.49 -12.69
CA GLY A 2 -6.05 -2.23 -11.27
C GLY A 2 -6.63 -3.52 -10.69
N TRP A 3 -6.14 -4.65 -11.24
CA TRP A 3 -6.77 -5.98 -11.20
C TRP A 3 -6.63 -6.64 -9.84
N TYR A 4 -5.87 -6.05 -8.93
CA TYR A 4 -5.68 -6.49 -7.55
C TYR A 4 -6.52 -5.67 -6.56
N ARG A 5 -7.47 -4.87 -7.05
CA ARG A 5 -8.41 -4.08 -6.22
C ARG A 5 -9.82 -4.65 -6.33
N HIS A 6 -10.32 -5.26 -5.26
CA HIS A 6 -11.64 -5.90 -5.25
C HIS A 6 -12.45 -5.47 -4.03
N TYR A 7 -13.77 -5.45 -4.18
CA TYR A 7 -14.66 -5.33 -3.02
C TYR A 7 -14.61 -6.63 -2.22
N PHE A 8 -14.68 -6.53 -0.90
CA PHE A 8 -14.68 -7.71 -0.03
C PHE A 8 -15.70 -8.78 -0.47
N LYS A 9 -16.91 -8.36 -0.84
CA LYS A 9 -17.98 -9.24 -1.34
C LYS A 9 -17.61 -10.04 -2.59
N ASP A 10 -16.67 -9.54 -3.39
CA ASP A 10 -16.18 -10.21 -4.59
C ASP A 10 -15.07 -11.19 -4.23
N ILE A 11 -14.23 -10.86 -3.24
CA ILE A 11 -13.16 -11.73 -2.76
C ILE A 11 -13.71 -13.07 -2.27
N CYS A 12 -14.76 -13.03 -1.44
CA CYS A 12 -15.35 -14.23 -0.85
C CYS A 12 -15.97 -15.19 -1.87
N LYS A 13 -16.10 -14.78 -3.14
CA LYS A 13 -16.69 -15.59 -4.22
C LYS A 13 -15.64 -16.27 -5.09
N LEU A 14 -14.36 -15.95 -4.91
CA LEU A 14 -13.29 -16.46 -5.75
C LEU A 14 -12.70 -17.74 -5.19
N SER A 15 -12.38 -18.67 -6.08
CA SER A 15 -11.48 -19.76 -5.73
C SER A 15 -10.07 -19.22 -5.43
N LEU A 16 -9.28 -20.00 -4.67
CA LEU A 16 -7.90 -19.65 -4.38
C LEU A 16 -7.07 -19.40 -5.66
N GLN A 17 -7.30 -20.21 -6.71
CA GLN A 17 -6.60 -20.04 -7.99
C GLN A 17 -6.93 -18.71 -8.67
N GLU A 18 -8.19 -18.28 -8.65
CA GLU A 18 -8.62 -17.00 -9.20
C GLU A 18 -8.07 -15.83 -8.36
N ALA A 19 -8.11 -15.95 -7.04
CA ALA A 19 -7.55 -14.96 -6.12
C ALA A 19 -6.03 -14.76 -6.31
N VAL A 20 -5.30 -15.85 -6.56
CA VAL A 20 -3.86 -15.83 -6.85
C VAL A 20 -3.56 -15.22 -8.21
N LYS A 21 -4.38 -15.51 -9.23
CA LYS A 21 -4.19 -14.95 -10.59
C LYS A 21 -4.28 -13.43 -10.60
N ASP A 22 -5.22 -12.86 -9.83
CA ASP A 22 -5.52 -11.42 -9.85
C ASP A 22 -4.84 -10.63 -8.71
N SER A 23 -4.03 -11.26 -7.86
CA SER A 23 -3.23 -10.58 -6.82
C SER A 23 -1.91 -10.00 -7.35
N VAL A 24 -1.23 -9.19 -6.52
CA VAL A 24 0.14 -8.73 -6.77
C VAL A 24 1.13 -9.34 -5.79
N LYS A 25 2.30 -9.79 -6.28
CA LYS A 25 3.39 -10.24 -5.40
C LYS A 25 4.12 -9.03 -4.84
N LEU A 26 4.28 -8.95 -3.51
CA LEU A 26 5.14 -7.94 -2.91
C LEU A 26 6.61 -8.36 -2.93
N VAL A 27 7.45 -7.34 -2.95
CA VAL A 27 8.90 -7.43 -2.81
C VAL A 27 9.27 -6.80 -1.48
N VAL A 28 10.09 -7.48 -0.69
CA VAL A 28 10.69 -6.92 0.53
C VAL A 28 11.75 -5.92 0.09
N SER A 29 11.79 -4.73 0.68
CA SER A 29 12.86 -3.77 0.45
C SER A 29 14.22 -4.33 0.90
N ASP A 30 15.31 -3.88 0.26
CA ASP A 30 16.66 -4.37 0.55
C ASP A 30 17.07 -4.15 2.03
N ASP A 31 16.61 -3.04 2.62
CA ASP A 31 16.79 -2.69 4.03
C ASP A 31 15.79 -3.39 4.98
N ARG A 32 14.91 -4.23 4.42
CA ARG A 32 13.85 -4.98 5.12
C ARG A 32 12.90 -4.10 5.94
N GLN A 33 12.76 -2.83 5.58
CA GLN A 33 11.91 -1.89 6.29
C GLN A 33 10.47 -1.86 5.79
N TYR A 34 10.18 -2.32 4.58
CA TYR A 34 8.82 -2.32 4.02
C TYR A 34 8.65 -3.31 2.87
N HIS A 35 7.40 -3.51 2.47
CA HIS A 35 7.06 -4.23 1.25
C HIS A 35 6.61 -3.27 0.16
N TYR A 36 6.91 -3.59 -1.09
CA TYR A 36 6.49 -2.78 -2.23
C TYR A 36 6.15 -3.60 -3.47
N PHE A 37 5.47 -2.96 -4.42
CA PHE A 37 5.37 -3.45 -5.80
C PHE A 37 5.25 -2.30 -6.79
N LEU A 38 5.49 -2.61 -8.06
CA LEU A 38 5.40 -1.65 -9.16
C LEU A 38 4.17 -1.92 -10.02
N ASP A 39 3.47 -0.86 -10.42
CA ASP A 39 2.41 -0.96 -11.43
C ASP A 39 2.37 0.23 -12.39
N LYS A 40 1.44 0.19 -13.35
CA LYS A 40 1.18 1.28 -14.29
C LYS A 40 -0.26 1.78 -14.10
N PRO A 41 -0.47 2.93 -13.41
CA PRO A 41 -1.81 3.48 -13.22
C PRO A 41 -2.47 3.87 -14.55
N LYS A 42 -3.78 3.65 -14.67
CA LYS A 42 -4.56 4.00 -15.89
C LYS A 42 -4.51 5.48 -16.26
N HIS A 43 -4.48 6.36 -15.27
CA HIS A 43 -4.66 7.81 -15.43
C HIS A 43 -3.39 8.61 -15.17
N GLN A 44 -2.24 7.96 -15.08
CA GLN A 44 -0.94 8.63 -14.91
C GLN A 44 0.11 7.96 -15.79
N PRO A 45 0.94 8.75 -16.50
CA PRO A 45 2.00 8.18 -17.32
C PRO A 45 3.13 7.64 -16.43
N GLY A 46 3.53 6.40 -16.69
CA GLY A 46 4.74 5.79 -16.15
C GLY A 46 4.53 4.87 -14.93
N PRO A 47 5.63 4.29 -14.42
CA PRO A 47 5.59 3.34 -13.31
C PRO A 47 5.26 4.03 -11.98
N ARG A 48 4.42 3.38 -11.17
CA ARG A 48 4.11 3.80 -9.81
C ARG A 48 4.68 2.81 -8.80
N LEU A 49 5.29 3.35 -7.76
CA LEU A 49 5.75 2.59 -6.59
C LEU A 49 4.63 2.52 -5.55
N ASN A 50 4.25 1.31 -5.14
CA ASN A 50 3.23 1.08 -4.12
C ASN A 50 3.91 0.51 -2.88
N ILE A 51 3.80 1.19 -1.74
CA ILE A 51 4.52 0.85 -0.50
C ILE A 51 3.51 0.49 0.58
N PHE A 52 3.73 -0.65 1.25
CA PHE A 52 2.82 -1.22 2.26
C PHE A 52 3.39 -1.08 3.66
N GLY A 53 2.54 -0.66 4.58
CA GLY A 53 2.88 -0.54 5.99
C GLY A 53 1.75 0.00 6.83
N HIS A 54 2.10 0.47 8.02
CA HIS A 54 1.24 1.12 8.98
C HIS A 54 1.61 2.58 9.07
N GLY A 55 0.61 3.46 9.06
CA GLY A 55 0.81 4.86 9.45
C GLY A 55 0.27 5.10 10.86
N HIS A 56 0.86 6.06 11.55
CA HIS A 56 0.38 6.48 12.86
C HIS A 56 -0.85 7.40 12.72
N PRO A 57 -1.87 7.31 13.59
CA PRO A 57 -3.09 8.14 13.47
C PRO A 57 -2.86 9.63 13.69
N THR A 58 -1.79 9.99 14.42
CA THR A 58 -1.49 11.38 14.83
C THR A 58 -0.09 11.84 14.46
N GLU A 59 0.84 10.92 14.17
CA GLU A 59 2.24 11.25 13.92
C GLU A 59 2.60 11.00 12.46
N ALA A 60 3.55 11.78 11.94
CA ALA A 60 4.09 11.57 10.61
C ALA A 60 5.13 10.42 10.65
N LEU A 61 4.66 9.22 10.97
CA LEU A 61 5.46 7.99 11.01
C LEU A 61 4.84 6.91 10.14
N PHE A 62 5.71 6.16 9.48
CA PHE A 62 5.39 4.99 8.68
C PHE A 62 6.21 3.80 9.16
N GLN A 63 5.63 2.63 9.29
CA GLN A 63 6.37 1.42 9.64
C GLN A 63 5.95 0.28 8.73
N GLY A 64 6.93 -0.42 8.12
CA GLY A 64 6.63 -1.56 7.29
C GLY A 64 5.88 -2.65 8.04
N HIS A 65 5.01 -3.32 7.31
CA HIS A 65 4.23 -4.45 7.78
C HIS A 65 4.89 -5.74 7.31
N SER A 66 5.03 -6.75 8.19
CA SER A 66 5.39 -8.11 7.78
C SER A 66 4.15 -8.93 7.68
N VAL A 67 4.30 -9.99 6.93
CA VAL A 67 3.28 -10.97 6.76
C VAL A 67 3.90 -12.27 7.15
N GLU A 68 3.92 -12.45 8.45
CA GLU A 68 4.26 -13.72 9.05
C GLU A 68 3.14 -14.09 10.00
N CYS A 69 1.99 -14.46 9.45
CA CYS A 69 1.08 -15.44 10.07
C CYS A 69 -0.01 -15.85 9.08
N PRO A 70 0.02 -17.05 8.50
CA PRO A 70 -1.17 -17.60 7.87
C PRO A 70 -2.19 -17.82 8.98
N LEU A 71 -3.36 -17.21 8.88
CA LEU A 71 -4.51 -17.67 9.65
C LEU A 71 -4.81 -19.09 9.17
N SER A 72 -4.28 -20.07 9.89
CA SER A 72 -4.63 -21.47 9.71
C SER A 72 -6.15 -21.61 9.91
N GLY A 73 -6.87 -22.02 8.86
CA GLY A 73 -8.25 -22.50 9.02
C GLY A 73 -9.30 -21.95 8.06
N THR A 74 -9.02 -20.93 7.24
CA THR A 74 -9.88 -20.63 6.08
C THR A 74 -9.01 -20.21 4.89
N GLU A 75 -9.04 -20.99 3.81
CA GLU A 75 -8.28 -20.71 2.58
C GLU A 75 -8.74 -19.43 1.83
N ALA A 76 -9.68 -18.66 2.40
CA ALA A 76 -10.33 -17.52 1.74
C ALA A 76 -10.48 -16.23 2.56
N ALA A 77 -10.07 -16.15 3.83
CA ALA A 77 -10.20 -14.88 4.57
C ALA A 77 -9.20 -14.74 5.71
N GLY A 78 -8.06 -14.11 5.42
CA GLY A 78 -7.19 -13.58 6.46
C GLY A 78 -7.55 -12.13 6.80
N PHE A 79 -8.13 -11.89 7.98
CA PHE A 79 -8.05 -10.60 8.69
C PHE A 79 -7.65 -10.91 10.14
N PRO A 80 -6.65 -10.24 10.75
CA PRO A 80 -6.39 -8.80 10.61
C PRO A 80 -4.90 -8.43 10.40
N CYS A 81 -4.66 -7.20 9.95
CA CYS A 81 -3.38 -6.48 10.05
C CYS A 81 -2.84 -6.55 11.49
N ARG A 82 -1.93 -7.47 11.82
CA ARG A 82 -1.45 -7.60 13.21
C ARG A 82 0.04 -7.53 13.44
N GLU A 83 0.90 -7.89 12.49
CA GLU A 83 2.34 -7.98 12.82
C GLU A 83 3.22 -7.04 11.99
N ARG A 84 3.87 -6.10 12.68
CA ARG A 84 4.90 -5.24 12.07
C ARG A 84 6.04 -6.11 11.56
N LEU A 85 6.77 -5.63 10.55
CA LEU A 85 8.03 -6.29 10.18
C LEU A 85 8.92 -6.42 11.43
N PRO A 86 9.38 -7.63 11.83
CA PRO A 86 10.10 -7.82 13.08
C PRO A 86 11.32 -6.91 13.23
N HIS A 87 11.87 -6.47 12.09
CA HIS A 87 13.04 -5.59 12.01
C HIS A 87 12.71 -4.20 11.43
N ALA A 88 11.46 -3.94 11.06
CA ALA A 88 11.07 -2.60 10.62
C ALA A 88 10.95 -1.70 11.84
N ARG A 89 11.63 -0.56 11.78
CA ARG A 89 11.43 0.54 12.73
C ARG A 89 10.48 1.57 12.14
N PRO A 90 9.84 2.41 12.96
CA PRO A 90 9.17 3.60 12.44
C PRO A 90 10.16 4.46 11.65
N LEU A 91 9.74 4.85 10.45
CA LEU A 91 10.44 5.72 9.52
C LEU A 91 9.75 7.08 9.49
N SER A 92 10.56 8.14 9.51
CA SER A 92 10.10 9.48 9.13
C SER A 92 9.92 9.58 7.60
N PRO A 93 9.32 10.67 7.08
CA PRO A 93 9.27 10.90 5.63
C PRO A 93 10.66 10.95 4.98
N SER A 94 11.67 11.48 5.68
CA SER A 94 13.06 11.54 5.19
C SER A 94 13.69 10.15 5.11
N ASP A 95 13.53 9.34 6.16
CA ASP A 95 14.07 7.97 6.17
C ASP A 95 13.45 7.13 5.03
N LEU A 96 12.14 7.28 4.82
CA LEU A 96 11.47 6.59 3.72
C LEU A 96 11.94 7.12 2.35
N ALA A 97 12.10 8.44 2.19
CA ALA A 97 12.61 9.02 0.94
C ALA A 97 14.00 8.50 0.57
N ASP A 98 14.91 8.43 1.56
CA ASP A 98 16.26 7.91 1.36
C ASP A 98 16.25 6.43 0.98
N SER A 99 15.46 5.61 1.68
CA SER A 99 15.37 4.17 1.41
C SER A 99 14.79 3.84 0.03
N ILE A 100 13.90 4.67 -0.52
CA ILE A 100 13.30 4.41 -1.86
C ILE A 100 14.07 5.06 -3.01
N LYS A 101 15.11 5.85 -2.73
CA LYS A 101 15.83 6.64 -3.75
C LYS A 101 16.36 5.80 -4.90
N THR A 102 16.98 4.66 -4.60
CA THR A 102 17.50 3.73 -5.62
C THR A 102 16.38 3.14 -6.48
N LEU A 103 15.22 2.83 -5.87
CA LEU A 103 14.05 2.33 -6.61
C LEU A 103 13.52 3.37 -7.59
N ILE A 104 13.46 4.64 -7.16
CA ILE A 104 13.00 5.75 -7.99
C ILE A 104 13.83 5.84 -9.28
N VAL A 105 15.16 5.86 -9.15
CA VAL A 105 16.07 5.98 -10.30
C VAL A 105 16.02 4.72 -11.18
N THR A 106 16.13 3.54 -10.56
CA THR A 106 16.23 2.25 -11.26
C THR A 106 15.00 1.97 -12.11
N TYR A 107 13.81 2.20 -11.55
CA TYR A 107 12.55 1.89 -12.20
C TYR A 107 11.89 3.10 -12.86
N ARG A 108 12.55 4.27 -12.83
CA ARG A 108 12.03 5.54 -13.37
C ARG A 108 10.63 5.85 -12.85
N ILE A 109 10.46 5.73 -11.54
CA ILE A 109 9.18 5.93 -10.86
C ILE A 109 8.65 7.34 -11.13
N ARG A 110 7.35 7.45 -11.41
CA ARG A 110 6.64 8.70 -11.70
C ARG A 110 5.62 9.09 -10.65
N SER A 111 5.20 8.15 -9.81
CA SER A 111 4.35 8.44 -8.66
C SER A 111 4.51 7.40 -7.58
N ILE A 112 4.12 7.76 -6.36
CA ILE A 112 4.15 6.88 -5.20
C ILE A 112 2.71 6.71 -4.69
N ARG A 113 2.36 5.52 -4.22
CA ARG A 113 1.16 5.29 -3.42
C ARG A 113 1.52 4.63 -2.11
N LEU A 114 1.17 5.28 -1.01
CA LEU A 114 1.22 4.70 0.32
C LEU A 114 -0.05 3.89 0.56
N VAL A 115 0.11 2.62 0.90
CA VAL A 115 -0.95 1.72 1.36
C VAL A 115 -0.75 1.55 2.86
N ALA A 116 -0.96 2.65 3.59
CA ALA A 116 -0.75 2.75 5.04
C ALA A 116 -1.67 3.81 5.64
N CYS A 117 -2.47 3.43 6.64
CA CYS A 117 -3.51 4.28 7.26
C CYS A 117 -3.00 5.67 7.65
N TYR A 118 -3.85 6.69 7.53
CA TYR A 118 -3.60 8.06 8.01
C TYR A 118 -2.38 8.81 7.46
N THR A 119 -1.54 8.21 6.61
CA THR A 119 -0.32 8.84 6.08
C THR A 119 -0.60 10.09 5.22
N GLY A 120 -1.81 10.23 4.66
CA GLY A 120 -2.26 11.49 4.04
C GLY A 120 -2.69 12.56 5.05
N LYS A 121 -3.23 12.16 6.20
CA LYS A 121 -3.74 13.06 7.24
C LYS A 121 -2.63 13.69 8.08
N THR A 122 -1.59 12.92 8.41
CA THR A 122 -0.53 13.36 9.34
C THR A 122 0.54 14.23 8.69
N GLY A 123 0.40 14.55 7.40
CA GLY A 123 1.40 15.30 6.63
C GLY A 123 2.55 14.44 6.11
N PHE A 124 2.61 13.15 6.47
CA PHE A 124 3.66 12.22 6.01
C PHE A 124 3.77 12.19 4.48
N ALA A 125 2.65 12.00 3.78
CA ALA A 125 2.61 11.92 2.32
C ALA A 125 3.00 13.24 1.63
N SER A 126 2.64 14.37 2.24
CA SER A 126 3.01 15.70 1.74
C SER A 126 4.52 15.93 1.85
N ALA A 127 5.10 15.64 3.02
CA ALA A 127 6.54 15.74 3.23
C ALA A 127 7.31 14.79 2.31
N LEU A 128 6.86 13.53 2.16
CA LEU A 128 7.46 12.57 1.25
C LEU A 128 7.43 13.06 -0.21
N SER A 129 6.32 13.69 -0.62
CA SER A 129 6.20 14.26 -1.97
C SER A 129 7.24 15.35 -2.22
N HIS A 130 7.41 16.28 -1.27
CA HIS A 130 8.43 17.33 -1.38
C HIS A 130 9.85 16.77 -1.41
N LEU A 131 10.15 15.76 -0.59
CA LEU A 131 11.48 15.16 -0.50
C LEU A 131 11.87 14.36 -1.76
N THR A 132 10.88 13.76 -2.43
CA THR A 132 11.11 12.89 -3.58
C THR A 132 10.87 13.58 -4.92
N ASP A 133 10.29 14.79 -4.92
CA ASP A 133 9.81 15.50 -6.11
C ASP A 133 8.84 14.64 -6.96
N LEU A 134 8.06 13.78 -6.29
CA LEU A 134 7.10 12.88 -6.92
C LEU A 134 5.71 13.07 -6.30
N PRO A 135 4.64 12.95 -7.10
CA PRO A 135 3.30 12.93 -6.58
C PRO A 135 3.07 11.67 -5.73
N VAL A 136 2.54 11.86 -4.52
CA VAL A 136 2.22 10.79 -3.56
C VAL A 136 0.72 10.70 -3.38
N LYS A 137 0.14 9.50 -3.54
CA LYS A 137 -1.24 9.21 -3.16
C LYS A 137 -1.29 8.46 -1.84
N ALA A 138 -2.03 8.94 -0.85
CA ALA A 138 -2.07 8.34 0.48
C ALA A 138 -3.45 8.45 1.13
N PRO A 139 -3.80 7.52 2.04
CA PRO A 139 -5.08 7.55 2.70
C PRO A 139 -5.13 8.60 3.84
N MET A 140 -6.25 9.31 3.94
CA MET A 140 -6.58 10.30 4.98
C MET A 140 -7.16 9.64 6.24
N GLN A 141 -7.57 8.37 6.15
CA GLN A 141 -8.23 7.63 7.21
C GLN A 141 -7.67 6.20 7.32
N HIS A 142 -8.30 5.39 8.16
CA HIS A 142 -8.06 3.95 8.20
C HIS A 142 -8.37 3.30 6.83
N ILE A 143 -7.57 2.30 6.46
CA ILE A 143 -7.82 1.48 5.28
C ILE A 143 -7.67 0.00 5.66
N ASP A 144 -8.51 -0.83 5.06
CA ASP A 144 -8.36 -2.28 5.15
C ASP A 144 -7.61 -2.78 3.91
N ALA A 145 -6.57 -3.58 4.14
CA ALA A 145 -5.86 -4.33 3.11
C ALA A 145 -5.97 -5.82 3.42
N MET A 146 -6.07 -6.65 2.38
CA MET A 146 -6.14 -8.11 2.53
C MET A 146 -4.95 -8.75 1.83
N GLU A 147 -4.50 -9.83 2.43
CA GLU A 147 -3.39 -10.60 1.92
C GLU A 147 -3.67 -12.09 1.90
N PHE A 148 -3.14 -12.73 0.85
CA PHE A 148 -3.09 -14.17 0.72
C PHE A 148 -1.75 -14.69 1.24
N VAL A 149 -1.73 -14.98 2.54
CA VAL A 149 -0.51 -15.38 3.28
C VAL A 149 0.13 -16.65 2.72
N THR A 150 -0.64 -17.55 2.11
CA THR A 150 -0.14 -18.79 1.50
C THR A 150 0.69 -18.58 0.23
N THR A 151 0.62 -17.40 -0.40
CA THR A 151 1.30 -17.14 -1.68
C THR A 151 2.20 -15.89 -1.68
N GLY A 152 2.19 -15.10 -0.60
CA GLY A 152 2.89 -13.81 -0.55
C GLY A 152 2.34 -12.81 -1.58
N ARG A 153 1.04 -12.90 -1.88
CA ARG A 153 0.35 -12.06 -2.86
C ARG A 153 -0.81 -11.30 -2.21
N TYR A 154 -1.06 -10.09 -2.71
CA TYR A 154 -1.82 -9.07 -1.98
C TYR A 154 -2.93 -8.48 -2.82
N TRP A 155 -4.01 -8.11 -2.13
CA TRP A 155 -5.15 -7.39 -2.67
C TRP A 155 -5.34 -6.09 -1.89
N ILE A 156 -5.63 -5.00 -2.60
CA ILE A 156 -6.06 -3.76 -1.95
C ILE A 156 -7.59 -3.78 -1.95
N ILE A 157 -8.20 -3.93 -0.78
CA ILE A 157 -9.66 -4.00 -0.68
C ILE A 157 -10.26 -2.64 -1.06
N LYS A 158 -11.31 -2.66 -1.88
CA LYS A 158 -12.17 -1.51 -2.11
C LYS A 158 -13.23 -1.44 -1.00
N PRO A 159 -13.45 -0.29 -0.36
CA PRO A 159 -14.59 -0.10 0.54
C PRO A 159 -15.92 -0.33 -0.21
N GLN A 160 -16.97 -0.83 0.46
CA GLN A 160 -18.24 -1.26 -0.18
C GLN A 160 -18.97 -0.16 -0.96
N GLU A 161 -19.85 -0.56 -1.88
CA GLU A 161 -20.49 0.32 -2.89
C GLU A 161 -21.41 1.42 -2.35
N GLU A 162 -22.03 1.26 -1.18
CA GLU A 162 -22.87 2.33 -0.60
C GLU A 162 -22.05 3.55 -0.14
N GLU A 163 -20.74 3.38 0.07
CA GLU A 163 -19.77 4.45 0.40
C GLU A 163 -18.85 4.80 -0.78
N SER A 164 -19.16 4.39 -2.02
CA SER A 164 -18.20 4.47 -3.14
C SER A 164 -17.70 5.87 -3.49
N LYS A 165 -18.46 6.92 -3.16
CA LYS A 165 -17.98 8.32 -3.28
C LYS A 165 -17.03 8.73 -2.16
N GLU A 166 -17.10 8.14 -0.98
CA GLU A 166 -16.24 8.44 0.17
C GLU A 166 -14.98 7.57 0.23
N ALA A 167 -15.10 6.32 -0.18
CA ALA A 167 -14.00 5.39 -0.36
C ALA A 167 -12.84 5.91 -1.23
N GLU A 168 -13.17 6.54 -2.36
CA GLU A 168 -12.17 7.19 -3.22
C GLU A 168 -11.71 8.55 -2.68
N ARG A 169 -12.56 9.25 -1.88
CA ARG A 169 -12.16 10.45 -1.11
C ARG A 169 -11.14 10.14 -0.02
N ASN A 170 -11.08 8.89 0.44
CA ASN A 170 -10.10 8.50 1.46
C ASN A 170 -8.67 8.59 0.97
N PHE A 171 -8.37 8.51 -0.33
CA PHE A 171 -7.00 8.70 -0.81
C PHE A 171 -6.81 10.06 -1.49
N ARG A 172 -5.93 10.89 -0.93
CA ARG A 172 -5.60 12.21 -1.46
C ARG A 172 -4.27 12.19 -2.21
N TRP A 173 -4.16 13.02 -3.25
CA TRP A 173 -2.91 13.30 -3.94
C TRP A 173 -2.18 14.47 -3.27
N PHE A 174 -0.87 14.34 -3.17
CA PHE A 174 0.07 15.33 -2.67
C PHE A 174 1.19 15.49 -3.71
N GLY A 175 1.66 16.71 -3.94
CA GLY A 175 2.61 17.03 -5.01
C GLY A 175 1.96 17.76 -6.18
N PHE A 176 2.73 17.99 -7.24
CA PHE A 176 2.39 18.98 -8.27
C PHE A 176 1.18 18.56 -9.14
N ASN A 177 0.00 18.99 -8.68
CA ASN A 177 -1.00 19.65 -9.48
C ASN A 177 -1.34 20.97 -8.78
N ASP A 178 -1.22 22.07 -9.53
CA ASP A 178 -1.89 23.35 -9.29
C ASP A 178 -3.41 23.17 -9.12
#